data_AF-A0A5J6C5L1-F1
#
_entry.id   AF-A0A5J6C5L1-F1
#
_cell.length_a   1.000
_cell.length_b   1.000
_cell.length_c   1.000
_cell.angle_alpha   90.00
_cell.angle_beta   90.00
_cell.angle_gamma   90.00
#
_symmetry.space_group_name_H-M   'P 1'
#
loop_
_entity.id
_entity.type
_entity.pdbx_description
1 polymer ?
#
loop_
_entity_poly.entity_id
_entity_poly.type
_entity_poly.pdbx_seq_one_letter_code
_entity_poly.pdbx_strand_id
1 'polypeptide(L)'
;DYNLRDLRNLFSIVSQEPMLFNMSIYENIKFGREDATLEDVKRVSKFAAIDEFIESLPNKYDTNVGPYGKSLSGGQKQRIAIARALLREPKILLLDEATSSLDSNSEKLIEKTIVDIK
;
A
#
# COMPACT_ATOMS: atom_id res chain seq x y z
N ASP A 1 28.36 -13.97 -6.61
CA ASP A 1 28.00 -12.54 -6.48
C ASP A 1 26.54 -12.33 -6.79
N TYR A 2 25.84 -11.55 -5.96
CA TYR A 2 24.45 -11.18 -6.18
C TYR A 2 24.37 -9.77 -6.78
N ASN A 3 23.51 -9.58 -7.78
CA ASN A 3 23.19 -8.26 -8.30
C ASN A 3 22.24 -7.54 -7.32
N LEU A 4 22.63 -6.35 -6.85
CA LEU A 4 21.86 -5.58 -5.87
C LEU A 4 20.46 -5.18 -6.38
N ARG A 5 20.30 -4.96 -7.70
CA ARG A 5 19.01 -4.61 -8.29
C ARG A 5 18.06 -5.80 -8.23
N ASP A 6 18.54 -6.98 -8.61
CA ASP A 6 17.75 -8.21 -8.59
C ASP A 6 17.37 -8.59 -7.16
N LEU A 7 18.31 -8.43 -6.22
CA LEU A 7 18.02 -8.64 -4.80
C LEU A 7 16.92 -7.70 -4.30
N ARG A 8 17.00 -6.40 -4.59
CA ARG A 8 15.99 -5.40 -4.16
C ARG A 8 14.60 -5.62 -4.77
N ASN A 9 14.50 -6.34 -5.88
CA ASN A 9 13.20 -6.70 -6.47
C ASN A 9 12.50 -7.81 -5.68
N LEU A 10 13.24 -8.59 -4.88
CA LEU A 10 12.66 -9.63 -4.03
C LEU A 10 11.97 -9.05 -2.78
N PHE A 11 12.32 -7.83 -2.37
CA PHE A 11 11.84 -7.23 -1.13
C PHE A 11 10.91 -6.04 -1.39
N SER A 12 9.89 -5.91 -0.53
CA SER A 12 9.22 -4.63 -0.29
C SER A 12 9.23 -4.31 1.20
N ILE A 13 9.29 -3.03 1.53
CA ILE A 13 9.37 -2.52 2.90
C ILE A 13 8.25 -1.53 3.11
N VAL A 14 7.55 -1.65 4.24
CA VAL A 14 6.60 -0.66 4.74
C VAL A 14 7.12 -0.14 6.08
N SER A 15 7.46 1.14 6.13
CA SER A 15 7.95 1.83 7.33
C SER A 15 6.81 2.21 8.28
N GLN A 16 7.12 2.43 9.56
CA GLN A 16 6.17 2.87 10.60
C GLN A 16 5.42 4.14 10.19
N GLU A 17 6.15 5.14 9.66
CA GLU A 17 5.60 6.38 9.10
C GLU A 17 5.81 6.44 7.57
N PRO A 18 4.90 5.85 6.77
CA PRO A 18 5.07 5.86 5.33
C PRO A 18 4.81 7.23 4.74
N MET A 19 5.69 7.63 3.83
CA MET A 19 5.54 8.83 3.02
C MET A 19 4.81 8.53 1.71
N LEU A 20 3.85 9.39 1.38
CA LEU A 20 3.15 9.40 0.10
C LEU A 20 3.62 10.58 -0.75
N PHE A 21 3.63 10.38 -2.07
CA PHE A 21 3.89 11.43 -3.03
C PHE A 21 2.68 12.37 -3.12
N ASN A 22 2.92 13.63 -3.49
CA ASN A 22 1.89 14.62 -3.75
C ASN A 22 1.17 14.35 -5.08
N MET A 23 0.41 13.25 -5.11
CA MET A 23 -0.21 12.63 -6.28
C MET A 23 -1.56 12.03 -5.88
N SER A 24 -2.32 11.49 -6.83
CA SER A 24 -3.53 10.71 -6.53
C SER A 24 -3.24 9.46 -5.70
N ILE A 25 -4.27 8.89 -5.08
CA ILE A 25 -4.18 7.59 -4.40
C ILE A 25 -3.77 6.50 -5.41
N TYR A 26 -4.36 6.51 -6.61
CA TYR A 26 -4.01 5.59 -7.69
C TYR A 26 -2.52 5.63 -8.03
N GLU A 27 -1.98 6.82 -8.31
CA GLU A 27 -0.57 6.99 -8.66
C GLU A 27 0.35 6.55 -7.51
N ASN A 28 -0.04 6.87 -6.27
CA ASN A 28 0.70 6.44 -5.10
C ASN A 28 0.77 4.92 -5.01
N ILE A 29 -0.29 4.17 -5.29
CA ILE A 29 -0.27 2.70 -5.23
C ILE A 29 0.47 2.13 -6.45
N LYS A 30 0.13 2.63 -7.64
CA LYS A 30 0.74 2.24 -8.93
C LYS A 30 2.25 2.44 -8.97
N PHE A 31 2.80 3.34 -8.16
CA PHE A 31 4.26 3.50 -8.01
C PHE A 31 5.00 2.19 -7.67
N GLY A 32 4.31 1.18 -7.10
CA GLY A 32 4.89 -0.15 -6.93
C GLY A 32 5.23 -0.84 -8.25
N ARG A 33 4.43 -0.66 -9.30
CA ARG A 33 4.55 -1.35 -10.59
C ARG A 33 3.97 -0.50 -11.73
N GLU A 34 4.83 0.01 -12.62
CA GLU A 34 4.45 0.99 -13.65
C GLU A 34 3.41 0.49 -14.67
N ASP A 35 3.42 -0.80 -14.98
CA ASP A 35 2.47 -1.44 -15.91
C ASP A 35 1.17 -1.90 -15.23
N ALA A 36 1.00 -1.64 -13.93
CA ALA A 36 -0.23 -2.01 -13.23
C ALA A 36 -1.47 -1.28 -13.78
N THR A 37 -2.54 -2.06 -13.91
CA THR A 37 -3.88 -1.60 -14.31
C THR A 37 -4.64 -1.02 -13.11
N LEU A 38 -5.77 -0.36 -13.37
CA LEU A 38 -6.66 0.08 -12.30
C LEU A 38 -7.21 -1.12 -11.50
N GLU A 39 -7.49 -2.22 -12.18
CA GLU A 39 -7.96 -3.47 -11.57
C GLU A 39 -6.92 -4.05 -10.60
N ASP A 40 -5.64 -4.02 -10.97
CA ASP A 40 -4.54 -4.42 -10.07
C ASP A 40 -4.51 -3.55 -8.82
N VAL A 41 -4.60 -2.23 -9.00
CA VAL A 41 -4.62 -1.25 -7.90
C VAL A 41 -5.82 -1.50 -6.98
N LYS A 42 -7.02 -1.71 -7.53
CA LYS A 42 -8.22 -2.04 -6.74
C LYS A 42 -8.07 -3.35 -5.99
N ARG A 43 -7.48 -4.37 -6.62
CA ARG A 43 -7.22 -5.67 -5.99
C ARG A 43 -6.34 -5.51 -4.75
N VAL A 44 -5.19 -4.83 -4.87
CA VAL A 44 -4.30 -4.64 -3.72
C VAL A 44 -4.85 -3.68 -2.67
N SER A 45 -5.68 -2.70 -3.06
CA SER A 45 -6.40 -1.85 -2.11
C SER A 45 -7.41 -2.62 -1.25
N LYS A 46 -8.07 -3.63 -1.82
CA LYS A 46 -8.94 -4.52 -1.04
C LYS A 46 -8.14 -5.34 -0.04
N PHE A 47 -7.01 -5.87 -0.49
CA PHE A 47 -6.10 -6.63 0.38
C PHE A 47 -5.51 -5.78 1.52
N ALA A 48 -5.26 -4.50 1.26
CA ALA A 48 -4.83 -3.56 2.27
C ALA A 48 -5.98 -2.92 3.08
N ALA A 49 -7.22 -3.40 2.95
CA ALA A 49 -8.39 -2.89 3.66
C ALA A 49 -8.62 -1.37 3.52
N ILE A 50 -8.33 -0.80 2.34
CA ILE A 50 -8.46 0.65 2.08
C ILE A 50 -9.43 0.98 0.95
N ASP A 51 -9.83 -0.01 0.13
CA ASP A 51 -10.72 0.19 -1.02
C ASP A 51 -12.05 0.87 -0.64
N GLU A 52 -12.71 0.43 0.44
CA GLU A 52 -13.97 1.03 0.90
C GLU A 52 -13.84 2.51 1.27
N PHE A 53 -12.74 2.87 1.94
CA PHE A 53 -12.43 4.26 2.24
C PHE A 53 -12.22 5.04 0.95
N ILE A 54 -11.43 4.53 0.01
CA ILE A 54 -11.16 5.19 -1.27
C ILE A 54 -12.48 5.41 -2.03
N GLU A 55 -13.32 4.39 -2.16
CA GLU A 55 -14.61 4.46 -2.86
C GLU A 55 -15.61 5.42 -2.18
N SER A 56 -15.44 5.71 -0.88
CA SER A 56 -16.24 6.72 -0.16
C SER A 56 -15.85 8.18 -0.48
N LEU A 57 -14.68 8.42 -1.04
CA LEU A 57 -14.22 9.77 -1.38
C LEU A 57 -14.88 10.28 -2.67
N PRO A 58 -15.17 11.59 -2.80
CA PRO A 58 -15.81 12.14 -4.00
C PRO A 58 -15.07 11.83 -5.31
N ASN A 59 -13.74 11.90 -5.27
CA ASN A 59 -12.88 11.64 -6.43
C ASN A 59 -12.26 10.23 -6.41
N LYS A 60 -12.65 9.39 -5.45
CA LYS A 60 -12.20 8.01 -5.34
C LYS A 60 -10.67 7.87 -5.45
N TYR A 61 -10.21 7.03 -6.37
CA TYR A 61 -8.80 6.77 -6.67
C TYR A 61 -8.03 7.98 -7.21
N ASP A 62 -8.73 8.94 -7.82
CA ASP A 62 -8.16 10.19 -8.33
C ASP A 62 -8.02 11.26 -7.23
N THR A 63 -8.42 10.96 -5.99
CA THR A 63 -8.24 11.88 -4.86
C THR A 63 -6.76 12.15 -4.64
N ASN A 64 -6.35 13.42 -4.72
CA ASN A 64 -4.99 13.83 -4.42
C ASN A 64 -4.75 13.84 -2.91
N VAL A 65 -3.68 13.17 -2.45
CA VAL A 65 -3.39 13.02 -1.02
C VAL A 65 -2.66 14.23 -0.41
N GLY A 66 -2.20 15.16 -1.25
CA GLY A 66 -1.40 16.31 -0.84
C GLY A 66 0.05 15.95 -0.48
N PRO A 67 0.88 16.95 -0.15
CA PRO A 67 2.28 16.72 0.24
C PRO A 67 2.38 15.75 1.41
N TYR A 68 3.18 14.69 1.27
CA TYR A 68 3.40 13.67 2.29
C TYR A 68 2.12 12.95 2.78
N GLY A 69 1.04 12.99 1.99
CA GLY A 69 -0.25 12.40 2.38
C GLY A 69 -0.93 13.12 3.55
N LYS A 70 -0.70 14.42 3.75
CA LYS A 70 -1.23 15.20 4.87
C LYS A 70 -2.77 15.19 5.00
N SER A 71 -3.50 14.88 3.93
CA SER A 71 -4.96 14.76 3.95
C SER A 71 -5.48 13.46 4.56
N LEU A 72 -4.58 12.52 4.89
CA LEU A 72 -4.91 11.17 5.35
C LEU A 72 -4.47 10.93 6.79
N SER A 73 -5.23 10.09 7.50
CA SER A 73 -4.82 9.59 8.81
C SER A 73 -3.59 8.69 8.72
N GLY A 74 -2.91 8.45 9.86
CA GLY A 74 -1.76 7.55 9.93
C GLY A 74 -2.08 6.15 9.37
N GLY A 75 -3.17 5.54 9.82
CA GLY A 75 -3.62 4.24 9.34
C GLY A 75 -4.00 4.21 7.86
N GLN A 76 -4.57 5.30 7.31
CA GLN A 76 -4.84 5.41 5.87
C GLN A 76 -3.53 5.45 5.05
N LYS A 77 -2.54 6.22 5.50
CA LYS A 77 -1.21 6.26 4.86
C LYS A 77 -0.53 4.90 4.90
N GLN A 78 -0.60 4.20 6.04
CA GLN A 78 -0.07 2.84 6.19
C GLN A 78 -0.73 1.88 5.20
N ARG A 79 -2.05 1.85 5.13
CA ARG A 79 -2.75 0.95 4.20
C ARG A 79 -2.45 1.24 2.72
N ILE A 80 -2.29 2.51 2.33
CA ILE A 80 -1.84 2.85 0.96
C ILE A 80 -0.41 2.35 0.72
N ALA A 81 0.49 2.47 1.70
CA ALA A 81 1.85 1.96 1.58
C ALA A 81 1.91 0.44 1.52
N ILE A 82 1.05 -0.26 2.26
CA ILE A 82 0.87 -1.71 2.18
C ILE A 82 0.37 -2.10 0.79
N ALA A 83 -0.67 -1.44 0.27
CA ALA A 83 -1.18 -1.70 -1.09
C ALA A 83 -0.07 -1.52 -2.15
N ARG A 84 0.74 -0.45 -2.05
CA ARG A 84 1.91 -0.21 -2.92
C ARG A 84 2.93 -1.34 -2.82
N ALA A 85 3.24 -1.82 -1.61
CA ALA A 85 4.19 -2.90 -1.39
C ALA A 85 3.67 -4.24 -1.94
N LEU A 86 2.37 -4.54 -1.76
CA LEU A 86 1.73 -5.73 -2.29
C LEU A 86 1.66 -5.75 -3.82
N LEU A 87 1.50 -4.59 -4.46
CA LEU A 87 1.45 -4.47 -5.92
C LEU A 87 2.74 -4.94 -6.60
N ARG A 88 3.88 -4.88 -5.89
CA ARG A 88 5.18 -5.37 -6.36
C ARG A 88 5.30 -6.90 -6.39
N GLU A 89 4.35 -7.60 -5.78
CA GLU A 89 4.38 -9.07 -5.61
C GLU A 89 5.74 -9.55 -5.05
N PRO A 90 6.24 -8.95 -3.94
CA PRO A 90 7.55 -9.26 -3.40
C PRO A 90 7.60 -10.68 -2.86
N LYS A 91 8.78 -11.30 -2.92
CA LYS A 91 9.03 -12.59 -2.25
C LYS A 91 9.15 -12.45 -0.74
N ILE A 92 9.60 -11.27 -0.28
CA ILE A 92 9.76 -10.95 1.14
C ILE A 92 9.15 -9.57 1.40
N LEU A 93 8.16 -9.52 2.28
CA LEU A 93 7.54 -8.28 2.73
C LEU A 93 8.01 -7.96 4.16
N LEU A 94 8.65 -6.81 4.34
CA LEU A 94 9.09 -6.32 5.64
C LEU A 94 8.12 -5.24 6.13
N LEU A 95 7.52 -5.47 7.29
CA LEU A 95 6.59 -4.56 7.95
C LEU A 95 7.26 -4.05 9.22
N ASP A 96 7.65 -2.77 9.23
CA ASP A 96 8.26 -2.13 10.38
C ASP A 96 7.17 -1.37 11.16
N GLU A 97 6.61 -2.02 12.18
CA GLU A 97 5.46 -1.53 12.96
C GLU A 97 4.29 -1.01 12.09
N ALA A 98 4.16 -1.54 10.88
CA ALA A 98 3.26 -1.01 9.86
C ALA A 98 1.78 -1.24 10.15
N THR A 99 1.45 -1.95 11.24
CA THR A 99 0.08 -2.17 11.73
C THR A 99 -0.23 -1.41 13.02
N SER A 100 0.76 -0.74 13.63
CA SER A 100 0.61 -0.03 14.91
C SER A 100 -0.45 1.08 14.91
N SER A 101 -0.71 1.69 13.75
CA SER A 101 -1.69 2.77 13.60
C SER A 101 -3.04 2.28 13.06
N LEU A 102 -3.24 0.97 12.98
CA LEU A 102 -4.48 0.35 12.52
C LEU A 102 -5.37 -0.04 13.69
N ASP A 103 -6.69 0.00 13.47
CA ASP A 103 -7.63 -0.63 14.40
C ASP A 103 -7.51 -2.16 14.31
N SER A 104 -7.87 -2.85 15.40
CA SER A 104 -7.68 -4.30 15.56
C SER A 104 -8.42 -5.15 14.52
N ASN A 105 -9.46 -4.63 13.87
CA ASN A 105 -10.17 -5.34 12.81
C ASN A 105 -9.42 -5.21 11.48
N SER A 106 -8.97 -4.01 11.13
CA SER A 106 -8.14 -3.75 9.96
C SER A 106 -6.83 -4.55 10.00
N GLU A 107 -6.17 -4.59 11.16
CA GLU A 107 -4.93 -5.35 11.36
C GLU A 107 -5.11 -6.83 11.04
N LYS A 108 -6.11 -7.49 11.64
CA LYS A 108 -6.42 -8.90 11.38
C LYS A 108 -6.75 -9.18 9.92
N LEU A 109 -7.47 -8.26 9.26
CA LEU A 109 -7.81 -8.43 7.85
C LEU A 109 -6.57 -8.38 6.96
N ILE A 110 -5.65 -7.45 7.25
CA ILE A 110 -4.39 -7.32 6.52
C ILE A 110 -3.48 -8.52 6.80
N GLU A 111 -3.33 -8.93 8.05
CA GLU A 111 -2.54 -10.13 8.41
C GLU A 111 -3.07 -11.38 7.70
N LYS A 112 -4.39 -11.61 7.75
CA LYS A 112 -5.02 -12.73 7.06
C LYS A 112 -4.73 -12.68 5.56
N THR A 113 -4.87 -11.50 4.96
CA THR A 113 -4.65 -11.34 3.53
C THR A 113 -3.19 -11.59 3.16
N ILE A 114 -2.23 -11.10 3.95
CA ILE A 114 -0.80 -11.33 3.72
C ILE A 114 -0.45 -12.82 3.81
N VAL A 115 -1.09 -13.57 4.71
CA VAL A 115 -0.90 -15.03 4.81
C VAL A 115 -1.48 -15.77 3.61
N ASP A 116 -2.61 -15.30 3.08
CA ASP A 116 -3.33 -15.90 1.95
C ASP A 116 -2.71 -15.55 0.58
N ILE A 117 -1.85 -14.52 0.51
CA ILE A 117 -1.03 -14.23 -0.68
C ILE A 117 0.14 -15.24 -0.72
N LYS A 118 -0.13 -16.43 -1.26
CA LYS A 118 0.87 -17.44 -1.64
C LYS A 118 0.81 -17.75 -3.13
#